data_AF-A0A5D3EA35-F1
#
_entry.id   AF-A0A5D3EA35-F1
#
_cell.length_a   1.000
_cell.length_b   1.000
_cell.length_c   1.000
_cell.angle_alpha   90.00
_cell.angle_beta   90.00
_cell.angle_gamma   90.00
#
_symmetry.space_group_name_H-M   'P 1'
#
loop_
_entity.id
_entity.type
_entity.pdbx_description
1 polymer ?
#
loop_
_entity_poly.entity_id
_entity_poly.type
_entity_poly.pdbx_seq_one_letter_code
_entity_poly.pdbx_strand_id
1 'polypeptide(L)'
;MTSRKELGRIPRTLSERNNEALIARLYDIGGNVGVDLIIFLANKQYENLFGESWFSIDDFCKKMGYDRTALHRKLSAEQLSKIFGTYKPIYKFVDDGIEIDHPIENIFEAALYRLGKENISLPVRSPSGSTSYNFVQILTQFEIKTNFLTRKGSKRMYCVSLNKSLINTLFTEYNLIEFKDYRALPDRTGYRLFYLLLAKLIIVINYKINKNQDPIYTLTVDELASIFNLSTEVNKERKRNVKKTLDRIRKYLKFTKFNYEFVKGEGEKWAYTVQFSFDKETLEYFNEKFYAVFTNRFYNTILYDYVKTIYPGLQGIAITRKQEEYLLDPKLKDEFLDWLYSPKNEEIKKKSYRNVFYSVFQQWPEDLGLTDFSFHAP
;
A
#
# COMPACT_ATOMS: atom_id res chain seq x y z
N MET A 1 -6.36 1.50 29.21
CA MET A 1 -6.70 2.12 27.92
C MET A 1 -5.81 1.52 26.84
N THR A 2 -6.26 0.44 26.20
CA THR A 2 -5.60 -0.13 25.02
C THR A 2 -5.61 0.94 23.93
N SER A 3 -4.44 1.41 23.48
CA SER A 3 -4.41 2.40 22.40
C SER A 3 -5.07 1.77 21.16
N ARG A 4 -6.10 2.40 20.62
CA ARG A 4 -6.82 1.98 19.39
C ARG A 4 -5.83 1.51 18.31
N LYS A 5 -6.06 0.35 17.68
CA LYS A 5 -5.18 -0.14 16.59
C LYS A 5 -5.18 0.89 15.44
N GLU A 6 -4.07 1.04 14.75
CA GLU A 6 -4.03 1.78 13.48
C GLU A 6 -3.50 0.87 12.38
N LEU A 7 -4.14 -0.28 12.24
CA LEU A 7 -3.85 -1.21 11.17
C LEU A 7 -4.28 -0.61 9.83
N GLY A 8 -3.40 -0.71 8.85
CA GLY A 8 -3.64 -0.34 7.46
C GLY A 8 -3.35 -1.51 6.53
N ARG A 9 -4.05 -1.53 5.40
CA ARG A 9 -3.78 -2.47 4.31
C ARG A 9 -2.86 -1.83 3.29
N ILE A 10 -1.86 -2.58 2.85
CA ILE A 10 -0.97 -2.15 1.78
C ILE A 10 -1.00 -3.18 0.65
N PRO A 11 -0.86 -2.75 -0.61
CA PRO A 11 -0.75 -3.68 -1.72
C PRO A 11 0.44 -4.61 -1.50
N ARG A 12 0.22 -5.93 -1.54
CA ARG A 12 1.29 -6.90 -1.32
C ARG A 12 2.44 -6.74 -2.32
N THR A 13 2.12 -6.27 -3.52
CA THR A 13 3.06 -5.95 -4.60
C THR A 13 4.21 -5.01 -4.18
N LEU A 14 4.03 -4.19 -3.13
CA LEU A 14 5.09 -3.33 -2.56
C LEU A 14 6.22 -4.11 -1.85
N SER A 15 6.00 -5.40 -1.60
CA SER A 15 6.95 -6.31 -0.94
C SER A 15 7.31 -7.53 -1.80
N GLU A 16 6.89 -7.54 -3.07
CA GLU A 16 7.16 -8.62 -4.00
C GLU A 16 8.42 -8.39 -4.83
N ARG A 17 9.14 -9.49 -5.09
CA ARG A 17 10.47 -9.47 -5.69
C ARG A 17 10.48 -8.86 -7.10
N ASN A 18 9.41 -9.07 -7.87
CA ASN A 18 9.28 -8.51 -9.22
C ASN A 18 9.22 -6.97 -9.24
N ASN A 19 8.95 -6.31 -8.10
CA ASN A 19 8.95 -4.86 -7.98
C ASN A 19 10.11 -4.30 -7.15
N GLU A 20 11.01 -5.13 -6.63
CA GLU A 20 12.07 -4.72 -5.70
C GLU A 20 12.90 -3.53 -6.21
N ALA A 21 13.34 -3.58 -7.47
CA ALA A 21 14.12 -2.51 -8.09
C ALA A 21 13.32 -1.20 -8.23
N LEU A 22 12.03 -1.28 -8.55
CA LEU A 22 11.16 -0.11 -8.61
C LEU A 22 10.99 0.50 -7.21
N ILE A 23 10.66 -0.32 -6.22
CA ILE A 23 10.45 0.12 -4.84
C ILE A 23 11.71 0.78 -4.29
N ALA A 24 12.90 0.19 -4.49
CA ALA A 24 14.17 0.78 -4.10
C ALA A 24 14.40 2.17 -4.75
N ARG A 25 14.12 2.31 -6.05
CA ARG A 25 14.23 3.61 -6.74
C ARG A 25 13.21 4.65 -6.26
N LEU A 26 12.02 4.24 -5.83
CA LEU A 26 11.02 5.14 -5.25
C LEU A 26 11.41 5.63 -3.84
N TYR A 27 12.26 4.87 -3.15
CA TYR A 27 12.84 5.26 -1.86
C TYR A 27 14.04 6.23 -2.02
N ASP A 28 14.88 6.04 -3.04
CA ASP A 28 16.14 6.79 -3.23
C ASP A 28 15.93 8.26 -3.64
N ILE A 29 14.91 8.54 -4.45
CA ILE A 29 14.68 9.87 -5.04
C ILE A 29 13.41 10.47 -4.44
N GLY A 30 13.58 11.44 -3.54
CA GLY A 30 12.49 12.13 -2.84
C GLY A 30 12.29 11.70 -1.39
N GLY A 31 13.14 10.84 -0.83
CA GLY A 31 13.16 10.49 0.60
C GLY A 31 11.94 9.69 1.03
N ASN A 32 11.86 8.40 0.68
CA ASN A 32 10.77 7.49 1.06
C ASN A 32 9.33 7.89 0.62
N VAL A 33 9.10 9.13 0.16
CA VAL A 33 7.77 9.71 -0.07
C VAL A 33 6.97 8.95 -1.12
N GLY A 34 7.60 8.44 -2.18
CA GLY A 34 6.89 7.77 -3.28
C GLY A 34 6.14 6.53 -2.82
N VAL A 35 6.79 5.65 -2.06
CA VAL A 35 6.15 4.42 -1.53
C VAL A 35 5.12 4.79 -0.46
N ASP A 36 5.45 5.75 0.39
CA ASP A 36 4.56 6.23 1.45
C ASP A 36 3.30 6.89 0.91
N LEU A 37 3.37 7.56 -0.25
CA LEU A 37 2.21 8.07 -0.98
C LEU A 37 1.31 6.93 -1.44
N ILE A 38 1.86 5.85 -1.99
CA ILE A 38 1.06 4.67 -2.39
C ILE A 38 0.34 4.09 -1.16
N ILE A 39 1.05 3.94 -0.03
CA ILE A 39 0.49 3.43 1.22
C ILE A 39 -0.61 4.36 1.75
N PHE A 40 -0.36 5.67 1.77
CA PHE A 40 -1.32 6.67 2.21
C PHE A 40 -2.59 6.63 1.36
N LEU A 41 -2.44 6.67 0.03
CA LEU A 41 -3.56 6.70 -0.91
C LEU A 41 -4.37 5.40 -0.88
N ALA A 42 -3.69 4.25 -0.80
CA ALA A 42 -4.32 2.94 -0.62
C ALA A 42 -5.26 2.91 0.60
N ASN A 43 -4.81 3.47 1.72
CA ASN A 43 -5.59 3.51 2.96
C ASN A 43 -6.63 4.65 2.99
N LYS A 44 -6.42 5.71 2.21
CA LYS A 44 -7.39 6.79 2.05
C LYS A 44 -8.59 6.33 1.22
N GLN A 45 -8.37 5.52 0.18
CA GLN A 45 -9.46 4.91 -0.59
C GLN A 45 -10.33 3.95 0.25
N TYR A 46 -9.77 3.34 1.30
CA TYR A 46 -10.53 2.54 2.28
C TYR A 46 -11.53 3.35 3.13
N GLU A 47 -11.45 4.68 3.06
CA GLU A 47 -12.39 5.60 3.70
C GLU A 47 -13.46 6.08 2.71
N ASN A 48 -13.28 5.89 1.39
CA ASN A 48 -14.20 6.33 0.36
C ASN A 48 -14.08 5.47 -0.91
N LEU A 49 -15.05 4.57 -1.13
CA LEU A 49 -15.04 3.66 -2.28
C LEU A 49 -15.20 4.39 -3.63
N PHE A 50 -15.87 5.54 -3.68
CA PHE A 50 -16.25 6.22 -4.93
C PHE A 50 -15.47 7.49 -5.24
N GLY A 51 -14.66 7.96 -4.30
CA GLY A 51 -14.31 9.38 -4.28
C GLY A 51 -12.87 9.72 -4.59
N GLU A 52 -12.74 10.74 -5.42
CA GLU A 52 -11.76 11.82 -5.29
C GLU A 52 -11.49 12.15 -3.82
N SER A 53 -10.34 11.72 -3.32
CA SER A 53 -9.94 11.98 -1.94
C SER A 53 -9.05 13.21 -1.91
N TRP A 54 -9.62 14.33 -1.48
CA TRP A 54 -8.88 15.57 -1.23
C TRP A 54 -8.15 15.49 0.12
N PHE A 55 -6.85 15.78 0.11
CA PHE A 55 -6.03 15.84 1.32
C PHE A 55 -4.95 16.91 1.20
N SER A 56 -4.42 17.35 2.33
CA SER A 56 -3.28 18.27 2.38
C SER A 56 -1.97 17.54 2.72
N ILE A 57 -0.85 18.22 2.50
CA ILE A 57 0.45 17.72 2.97
C ILE A 57 0.44 17.49 4.49
N ASP A 58 -0.31 18.27 5.27
CA ASP A 58 -0.45 18.06 6.72
C ASP A 58 -1.10 16.71 7.05
N ASP A 59 -2.12 16.32 6.28
CA ASP A 59 -2.82 15.06 6.47
C ASP A 59 -1.87 13.88 6.17
N PHE A 60 -1.08 14.00 5.10
CA PHE A 60 -0.05 13.04 4.75
C PHE A 60 1.04 12.95 5.82
N CYS A 61 1.60 14.09 6.24
CA CYS A 61 2.64 14.17 7.27
C CYS A 61 2.19 13.56 8.59
N LYS A 62 0.96 13.87 9.03
CA LYS A 62 0.38 13.35 10.27
C LYS A 62 0.25 11.82 10.22
N LYS A 63 -0.17 11.27 9.08
CA LYS A 63 -0.37 9.82 8.93
C LYS A 63 0.96 9.06 8.81
N MET A 64 1.91 9.61 8.04
CA MET A 64 3.15 8.93 7.64
C MET A 64 4.37 9.31 8.49
N GLY A 65 4.25 10.31 9.38
CA GLY A 65 5.33 10.74 10.28
C GLY A 65 6.41 11.58 9.61
N TYR A 66 6.01 12.49 8.71
CA TYR A 66 6.94 13.43 8.07
C TYR A 66 6.87 14.81 8.70
N ASP A 67 7.99 15.54 8.60
CA ASP A 67 7.98 16.98 8.79
C ASP A 67 7.47 17.69 7.52
N ARG A 68 6.50 18.58 7.70
CA ARG A 68 5.88 19.33 6.60
C ARG A 68 6.86 20.22 5.85
N THR A 69 7.81 20.84 6.55
CA THR A 69 8.79 21.76 5.96
C THR A 69 9.75 21.00 5.06
N ALA A 70 10.13 19.78 5.45
CA ALA A 70 10.95 18.90 4.62
C ALA A 70 10.27 18.61 3.27
N LEU A 71 8.97 18.33 3.25
CA LEU A 71 8.24 17.99 2.02
C LEU A 71 7.99 19.18 1.09
N HIS A 72 7.89 20.40 1.64
CA HIS A 72 7.79 21.64 0.86
C HIS A 72 9.12 22.12 0.28
N ARG A 73 10.25 21.53 0.68
CA ARG A 73 11.56 21.93 0.19
C ARG A 73 11.62 21.76 -1.34
N LYS A 74 12.09 22.80 -2.02
CA LYS A 74 12.40 22.73 -3.46
C LYS A 74 13.59 21.80 -3.68
N LEU A 75 13.48 20.95 -4.70
CA LEU A 75 14.56 20.10 -5.16
C LEU A 75 15.62 20.95 -5.88
N SER A 76 16.89 20.53 -5.81
CA SER A 76 17.95 21.16 -6.59
C SER A 76 17.76 20.92 -8.09
N ALA A 77 18.38 21.75 -8.93
CA ALA A 77 18.33 21.55 -10.39
C ALA A 77 18.86 20.17 -10.82
N GLU A 78 19.90 19.65 -10.15
CA GLU A 78 20.43 18.32 -10.39
C GLU A 78 19.41 17.23 -10.03
N GLN A 79 18.71 17.36 -8.90
CA GLN A 79 17.67 16.42 -8.48
C GLN A 79 16.49 16.44 -9.47
N LEU A 80 16.04 17.62 -9.88
CA LEU A 80 14.98 17.77 -10.88
C LEU A 80 15.39 17.16 -12.23
N SER A 81 16.64 17.36 -12.65
CA SER A 81 17.17 16.74 -13.88
C SER A 81 17.24 15.22 -13.78
N LYS A 82 17.53 14.64 -12.61
CA LYS A 82 17.50 13.18 -12.40
C LYS A 82 16.07 12.62 -12.46
N ILE A 83 15.07 13.37 -12.00
CA ILE A 83 13.66 12.91 -11.98
C ILE A 83 12.99 13.12 -13.35
N PHE A 84 13.15 14.31 -13.94
CA PHE A 84 12.38 14.74 -15.10
C PHE A 84 13.20 14.83 -16.39
N GLY A 85 14.53 14.68 -16.32
CA GLY A 85 15.42 14.88 -17.47
C GLY A 85 15.46 16.35 -17.88
N THR A 86 15.34 16.61 -19.18
CA THR A 86 15.30 17.97 -19.74
C THR A 86 13.92 18.62 -19.62
N TYR A 87 12.87 17.83 -19.38
CA TYR A 87 11.50 18.33 -19.25
C TYR A 87 11.27 18.90 -17.84
N LYS A 88 10.50 19.98 -17.75
CA LYS A 88 10.10 20.60 -16.47
C LYS A 88 8.59 20.61 -16.36
N PRO A 89 7.99 19.74 -15.52
CA PRO A 89 6.54 19.70 -15.37
C PRO A 89 6.00 20.99 -14.74
N ILE A 90 4.92 21.50 -15.32
CA ILE A 90 4.17 22.66 -14.87
C ILE A 90 2.70 22.24 -14.69
N TYR A 91 2.11 22.62 -13.56
CA TYR A 91 0.68 22.53 -13.33
C TYR A 91 0.04 23.85 -13.74
N LYS A 92 -0.86 23.80 -14.73
CA LYS A 92 -1.60 24.96 -15.22
C LYS A 92 -3.00 24.97 -14.63
N PHE A 93 -3.45 26.13 -14.20
CA PHE A 93 -4.84 26.33 -13.78
C PHE A 93 -5.24 27.78 -14.02
N VAL A 94 -6.55 28.00 -14.12
CA VAL A 94 -7.15 29.32 -14.30
C VAL A 94 -7.82 29.70 -13.00
N ASP A 95 -7.46 30.85 -12.44
CA ASP A 95 -8.09 31.45 -11.26
C ASP A 95 -8.60 32.84 -11.64
N ASP A 96 -9.92 33.02 -11.59
CA ASP A 96 -10.62 34.25 -12.00
C ASP A 96 -10.21 34.78 -13.39
N GLY A 97 -10.00 33.87 -14.35
CA GLY A 97 -9.59 34.19 -15.72
C GLY A 97 -8.09 34.43 -15.91
N ILE A 98 -7.27 34.35 -14.86
CA ILE A 98 -5.81 34.46 -14.92
C ILE A 98 -5.20 33.05 -15.03
N GLU A 99 -4.46 32.81 -16.11
CA GLU A 99 -3.63 31.62 -16.25
C GLU A 99 -2.41 31.71 -15.34
N ILE A 100 -2.18 30.68 -14.54
CA ILE A 100 -1.02 30.59 -13.66
C ILE A 100 -0.27 29.29 -13.92
N ASP A 101 1.03 29.42 -14.15
CA ASP A 101 1.97 28.33 -14.29
C ASP A 101 2.62 28.01 -12.94
N HIS A 102 2.25 26.88 -12.33
CA HIS A 102 2.84 26.39 -11.09
C HIS A 102 3.90 25.31 -11.36
N PRO A 103 5.20 25.56 -11.12
CA PRO A 103 6.24 24.56 -11.37
C PRO A 103 6.18 23.42 -10.35
N ILE A 104 6.27 22.17 -10.85
CA ILE A 104 6.37 20.97 -10.01
C ILE A 104 7.84 20.79 -9.61
N GLU A 105 8.20 21.33 -8.44
CA GLU A 105 9.61 21.43 -8.04
C GLU A 105 9.89 21.10 -6.57
N ASN A 106 8.86 20.93 -5.73
CA ASN A 106 9.06 20.46 -4.34
C ASN A 106 9.05 18.93 -4.26
N ILE A 107 9.59 18.40 -3.15
CA ILE A 107 9.73 16.95 -2.94
C ILE A 107 8.38 16.23 -3.11
N PHE A 108 7.33 16.75 -2.50
CA PHE A 108 6.02 16.10 -2.47
C PHE A 108 5.38 16.02 -3.86
N GLU A 109 5.29 17.14 -4.56
CA GLU A 109 4.70 17.22 -5.90
C GLU A 109 5.54 16.48 -6.94
N ALA A 110 6.87 16.52 -6.81
CA ALA A 110 7.75 15.75 -7.68
C ALA A 110 7.57 14.24 -7.50
N ALA A 111 7.33 13.78 -6.26
CA ALA A 111 6.99 12.39 -5.99
C ALA A 111 5.65 12.01 -6.63
N LEU A 112 4.60 12.82 -6.50
CA LEU A 112 3.31 12.60 -7.17
C LEU A 112 3.47 12.49 -8.70
N TYR A 113 4.12 13.48 -9.32
CA TYR A 113 4.33 13.47 -10.76
C TYR A 113 5.11 12.23 -11.23
N ARG A 114 6.15 11.84 -10.48
CA ARG A 114 6.93 10.65 -10.78
C ARG A 114 6.10 9.38 -10.70
N LEU A 115 5.27 9.21 -9.67
CA LEU A 115 4.39 8.04 -9.57
C LEU A 115 3.38 7.98 -10.73
N GLY A 116 3.02 9.13 -11.32
CA GLY A 116 2.27 9.19 -12.57
C GLY A 116 3.03 8.71 -13.81
N LYS A 117 4.35 8.47 -13.73
CA LYS A 117 5.16 7.97 -14.86
C LYS A 117 5.64 6.54 -14.68
N GLU A 118 5.53 5.99 -13.48
CA GLU A 118 6.06 4.67 -13.14
C GLU A 118 4.95 3.63 -13.19
N ASN A 119 5.26 2.45 -13.72
CA ASN A 119 4.37 1.30 -13.71
C ASN A 119 4.80 0.31 -12.63
N ILE A 120 3.83 -0.27 -11.93
CA ILE A 120 4.03 -1.40 -11.03
C ILE A 120 3.57 -2.69 -11.69
N SER A 121 4.27 -3.78 -11.42
CA SER A 121 3.98 -5.10 -11.98
C SER A 121 3.05 -5.88 -11.06
N LEU A 122 1.96 -6.41 -11.62
CA LEU A 122 0.98 -7.28 -10.96
C LEU A 122 1.00 -8.67 -11.62
N PRO A 123 1.54 -9.70 -10.95
CA PRO A 123 1.54 -11.06 -11.49
C PRO A 123 0.12 -11.65 -11.43
N VAL A 124 -0.30 -12.28 -12.52
CA VAL A 124 -1.59 -13.00 -12.60
C VAL A 124 -1.32 -14.44 -13.01
N ARG A 125 -1.78 -15.39 -12.19
CA ARG A 125 -1.66 -16.82 -12.51
C ARG A 125 -2.90 -17.27 -13.24
N SER A 126 -2.71 -17.69 -14.49
CA SER A 126 -3.77 -18.27 -15.31
C SER A 126 -4.18 -19.67 -14.81
N PRO A 127 -5.40 -20.15 -15.13
CA PRO A 127 -5.82 -21.52 -14.84
C PRO A 127 -4.95 -22.58 -15.53
N SER A 128 -4.34 -22.25 -16.68
CA SER A 128 -3.39 -23.12 -17.39
C SER A 128 -2.03 -23.24 -16.71
N GLY A 129 -1.80 -22.51 -15.62
CA GLY A 129 -0.57 -22.55 -14.82
C GLY A 129 0.49 -21.52 -15.23
N SER A 130 0.32 -20.85 -16.39
CA SER A 130 1.21 -19.76 -16.81
C SER A 130 1.01 -18.51 -15.95
N THR A 131 2.08 -17.72 -15.77
CA THR A 131 2.03 -16.42 -15.08
C THR A 131 2.21 -15.30 -16.11
N SER A 132 1.25 -14.39 -16.19
CA SER A 132 1.41 -13.13 -16.91
C SER A 132 1.72 -12.00 -15.94
N TYR A 133 2.39 -10.95 -16.43
CA TYR A 133 2.65 -9.74 -15.65
C TYR A 133 1.90 -8.58 -16.27
N ASN A 134 0.95 -8.02 -15.53
CA ASN A 134 0.23 -6.81 -15.91
C ASN A 134 0.99 -5.60 -15.38
N PHE A 135 1.37 -4.68 -16.25
CA PHE A 135 2.03 -3.44 -15.85
C PHE A 135 0.98 -2.33 -15.78
N VAL A 136 0.76 -1.82 -14.57
CA VAL A 136 -0.24 -0.76 -14.34
C VAL A 136 0.47 0.50 -13.88
N GLN A 137 0.07 1.64 -14.41
CA GLN A 137 0.51 2.95 -13.93
C GLN A 137 0.17 3.08 -12.45
N ILE A 138 1.06 3.64 -11.63
CA ILE A 138 0.78 3.75 -10.19
C ILE A 138 -0.31 4.79 -9.93
N LEU A 139 -0.10 6.04 -10.38
CA LEU A 139 -1.11 7.10 -10.32
C LEU A 139 -1.67 7.37 -11.71
N THR A 140 -2.98 7.50 -11.81
CA THR A 140 -3.64 7.84 -13.09
C THR A 140 -3.88 9.34 -13.23
N GLN A 141 -3.98 10.07 -12.10
CA GLN A 141 -4.26 11.51 -12.09
C GLN A 141 -3.85 12.13 -10.75
N PHE A 142 -3.48 13.41 -10.77
CA PHE A 142 -3.55 14.26 -9.59
C PHE A 142 -3.95 15.70 -9.95
N GLU A 143 -4.61 16.37 -9.02
CA GLU A 143 -5.02 17.77 -9.10
C GLU A 143 -4.59 18.54 -7.87
N ILE A 144 -4.36 19.84 -8.03
CA ILE A 144 -3.95 20.74 -6.95
C ILE A 144 -4.98 21.87 -6.86
N LYS A 145 -5.63 21.99 -5.70
CA LYS A 145 -6.50 23.12 -5.37
C LYS A 145 -5.82 24.00 -4.33
N THR A 146 -5.53 25.24 -4.71
CA THR A 146 -4.97 26.26 -3.82
C THR A 146 -5.25 27.65 -4.42
N ASN A 147 -5.26 28.68 -3.58
CA ASN A 147 -5.24 30.06 -4.05
C ASN A 147 -3.78 30.47 -4.29
N PHE A 148 -3.40 30.59 -5.55
CA PHE A 148 -2.02 30.92 -5.91
C PHE A 148 -1.76 32.44 -5.97
N LEU A 149 -2.80 33.26 -5.86
CA LEU A 149 -2.72 34.73 -5.86
C LEU A 149 -2.35 35.29 -4.48
N THR A 150 -2.59 34.55 -3.39
CA THR A 150 -2.28 35.03 -2.03
C THR A 150 -0.80 34.89 -1.66
N ARG A 151 -0.19 35.97 -1.13
CA ARG A 151 1.20 35.99 -0.62
C ARG A 151 1.43 35.09 0.62
N LYS A 152 0.38 34.79 1.39
CA LYS A 152 0.41 33.78 2.46
C LYS A 152 -0.10 32.47 1.87
N GLY A 153 0.77 31.46 1.78
CA GLY A 153 0.45 30.16 1.18
C GLY A 153 -0.83 29.58 1.76
N SER A 154 -1.92 29.64 0.99
CA SER A 154 -3.16 28.95 1.34
C SER A 154 -2.90 27.45 1.44
N LYS A 155 -3.67 26.76 2.29
CA LYS A 155 -3.58 25.31 2.44
C LYS A 155 -3.78 24.66 1.06
N ARG A 156 -2.71 24.04 0.53
CA ARG A 156 -2.78 23.27 -0.73
C ARG A 156 -3.51 21.96 -0.47
N MET A 157 -4.50 21.69 -1.28
CA MET A 157 -5.24 20.44 -1.30
C MET A 157 -4.89 19.68 -2.57
N TYR A 158 -4.70 18.37 -2.44
CA TYR A 158 -4.36 17.46 -3.51
C TYR A 158 -5.48 16.44 -3.65
N CYS A 159 -5.93 16.21 -4.87
CA CYS A 159 -6.74 15.05 -5.21
C CYS A 159 -5.87 14.11 -6.03
N VAL A 160 -5.76 12.84 -5.66
CA VAL A 160 -4.85 11.90 -6.32
C VAL A 160 -5.56 10.57 -6.53
N SER A 161 -5.51 10.07 -7.76
CA SER A 161 -6.12 8.78 -8.15
C SER A 161 -5.05 7.70 -8.26
N LEU A 162 -5.10 6.72 -7.34
CA LEU A 162 -4.34 5.49 -7.46
C LEU A 162 -5.02 4.59 -8.50
N ASN A 163 -4.24 3.82 -9.27
CA ASN A 163 -4.81 2.93 -10.26
C ASN A 163 -5.75 1.87 -9.63
N LYS A 164 -6.92 1.69 -10.25
CA LYS A 164 -8.00 0.83 -9.74
C LYS A 164 -7.56 -0.61 -9.57
N SER A 165 -6.74 -1.15 -10.47
CA SER A 165 -6.22 -2.51 -10.38
C SER A 165 -5.29 -2.67 -9.18
N LEU A 166 -4.51 -1.63 -8.84
CA LEU A 166 -3.65 -1.60 -7.65
C LEU A 166 -4.48 -1.46 -6.37
N ILE A 167 -5.46 -0.56 -6.32
CA ILE A 167 -6.40 -0.44 -5.18
C ILE A 167 -7.11 -1.78 -4.95
N ASN A 168 -7.53 -2.44 -6.03
CA ASN A 168 -8.28 -3.68 -5.94
C ASN A 168 -7.52 -4.81 -5.23
N THR A 169 -6.19 -4.80 -5.28
CA THR A 169 -5.36 -5.75 -4.52
C THR A 169 -5.61 -5.67 -3.02
N LEU A 170 -6.14 -4.56 -2.48
CA LEU A 170 -6.39 -4.44 -1.05
C LEU A 170 -7.53 -5.35 -0.56
N PHE A 171 -8.40 -5.83 -1.46
CA PHE A 171 -9.43 -6.83 -1.14
C PHE A 171 -8.88 -8.27 -1.15
N THR A 172 -7.86 -8.56 -1.96
CA THR A 172 -7.46 -9.94 -2.29
C THR A 172 -6.00 -10.27 -1.96
N GLU A 173 -5.11 -9.31 -2.02
CA GLU A 173 -3.65 -9.45 -2.02
C GLU A 173 -2.97 -8.28 -1.28
N TYR A 174 -3.20 -8.19 0.03
CA TYR A 174 -2.64 -7.15 0.88
C TYR A 174 -1.73 -7.71 1.97
N ASN A 175 -0.86 -6.85 2.49
CA ASN A 175 -0.24 -7.03 3.80
C ASN A 175 -0.82 -6.02 4.79
N LEU A 176 -0.66 -6.30 6.08
CA LEU A 176 -1.08 -5.40 7.15
C LEU A 176 0.13 -4.69 7.75
N ILE A 177 -0.03 -3.38 7.98
CA ILE A 177 0.94 -2.53 8.68
C ILE A 177 0.30 -1.86 9.88
N GLU A 178 1.07 -1.56 10.91
CA GLU A 178 0.63 -0.72 12.03
C GLU A 178 1.22 0.67 11.86
N PHE A 179 0.36 1.67 11.58
CA PHE A 179 0.81 3.02 11.26
C PHE A 179 1.60 3.68 12.39
N LYS A 180 1.34 3.34 13.66
CA LYS A 180 2.12 3.83 14.81
C LYS A 180 3.57 3.39 14.74
N ASP A 181 3.81 2.13 14.44
CA ASP A 181 5.14 1.57 14.29
C ASP A 181 5.80 2.13 13.03
N TYR A 182 5.06 2.16 11.92
CA TYR A 182 5.57 2.64 10.63
C TYR A 182 6.11 4.07 10.71
N ARG A 183 5.36 4.98 11.34
CA ARG A 183 5.74 6.40 11.48
C ARG A 183 6.78 6.65 12.59
N ALA A 184 6.90 5.73 13.55
CA ALA A 184 7.94 5.80 14.58
C ALA A 184 9.33 5.44 14.03
N LEU A 185 9.39 4.76 12.88
CA LEU A 185 10.67 4.48 12.23
C LEU A 185 11.28 5.78 11.69
N PRO A 186 12.57 6.01 11.95
CA PRO A 186 13.26 7.16 11.38
C PRO A 186 13.31 7.05 9.86
N ASP A 187 13.36 8.20 9.19
CA ASP A 187 13.51 8.32 7.74
C ASP A 187 14.93 7.95 7.31
N ARG A 188 15.24 6.65 7.40
CA ARG A 188 16.51 6.04 7.00
C ARG A 188 16.22 5.03 5.89
N THR A 189 17.01 5.10 4.82
CA THR A 189 16.96 4.13 3.72
C THR A 189 17.00 2.72 4.29
N GLY A 190 16.00 1.91 3.95
CA GLY A 190 15.91 0.52 4.34
C GLY A 190 15.05 0.21 5.57
N TYR A 191 14.81 1.14 6.50
CA TYR A 191 13.99 0.85 7.69
C TYR A 191 12.53 0.61 7.32
N ARG A 192 11.94 1.54 6.57
CA ARG A 192 10.56 1.40 6.06
C ARG A 192 10.43 0.27 5.06
N LEU A 193 11.43 0.07 4.19
CA LEU A 193 11.47 -1.08 3.27
C LEU A 193 11.48 -2.42 4.03
N PHE A 194 12.30 -2.56 5.06
CA PHE A 194 12.31 -3.74 5.92
C PHE A 194 11.00 -3.91 6.67
N TYR A 195 10.34 -2.82 7.06
CA TYR A 195 9.02 -2.92 7.66
C TYR A 195 7.95 -3.48 6.70
N LEU A 196 8.00 -3.10 5.41
CA LEU A 196 7.15 -3.73 4.39
C LEU A 196 7.45 -5.24 4.24
N LEU A 197 8.72 -5.62 4.38
CA LEU A 197 9.10 -7.03 4.42
C LEU A 197 8.53 -7.73 5.66
N LEU A 198 8.64 -7.14 6.86
CA LEU A 198 8.02 -7.69 8.08
C LEU A 198 6.52 -7.94 7.91
N ALA A 199 5.80 -6.99 7.30
CA ALA A 199 4.37 -7.13 7.00
C ALA A 199 4.08 -8.36 6.12
N LYS A 200 4.93 -8.63 5.12
CA LYS A 200 4.87 -9.85 4.30
C LYS A 200 5.22 -11.10 5.12
N LEU A 201 6.25 -11.04 5.98
CA LEU A 201 6.69 -12.20 6.77
C LEU A 201 5.59 -12.69 7.72
N ILE A 202 4.80 -11.79 8.32
CA ILE A 202 3.67 -12.14 9.19
C ILE A 202 2.68 -13.04 8.45
N ILE A 203 2.31 -12.69 7.21
CA ILE A 203 1.38 -13.49 6.40
C ILE A 203 1.97 -14.84 6.04
N VAL A 204 3.24 -14.86 5.62
CA VAL A 204 3.93 -16.11 5.26
C VAL A 204 4.03 -17.06 6.44
N ILE A 205 4.36 -16.55 7.63
CA ILE A 205 4.46 -17.36 8.85
C ILE A 205 3.08 -17.88 9.28
N ASN A 206 2.03 -17.05 9.25
CA ASN A 206 0.67 -17.53 9.49
C ASN A 206 0.26 -18.64 8.51
N TYR A 207 0.62 -18.51 7.22
CA TYR A 207 0.38 -19.57 6.24
C TYR A 207 1.11 -20.87 6.60
N LYS A 208 2.38 -20.80 7.01
CA LYS A 208 3.15 -21.97 7.47
C LYS A 208 2.52 -22.64 8.69
N ILE A 209 2.10 -21.87 9.69
CA ILE A 209 1.39 -22.38 10.87
C ILE A 209 0.14 -23.15 10.45
N ASN A 210 -0.68 -22.58 9.55
CA ASN A 210 -1.88 -23.24 9.04
C ASN A 210 -1.62 -24.52 8.24
N LYS A 211 -0.38 -24.71 7.77
CA LYS A 211 0.09 -25.92 7.08
C LYS A 211 0.87 -26.87 7.98
N ASN A 212 0.90 -26.63 9.29
CA ASN A 212 1.72 -27.38 10.27
C ASN A 212 3.21 -27.42 9.88
N GLN A 213 3.72 -26.32 9.32
CA GLN A 213 5.12 -26.13 8.97
C GLN A 213 5.81 -25.21 9.98
N ASP A 214 7.14 -25.27 10.05
CA ASP A 214 7.92 -24.41 10.94
C ASP A 214 7.63 -22.92 10.69
N PRO A 215 7.25 -22.16 11.74
CA PRO A 215 6.78 -20.77 11.63
C PRO A 215 7.95 -19.78 11.51
N ILE A 216 8.92 -20.11 10.66
CA ILE A 216 10.18 -19.38 10.48
C ILE A 216 10.26 -18.90 9.04
N TYR A 217 10.74 -17.67 8.85
CA TYR A 217 11.15 -17.16 7.55
C TYR A 217 12.65 -16.91 7.52
N THR A 218 13.29 -17.18 6.38
CA THR A 218 14.74 -17.15 6.27
C THR A 218 15.18 -16.10 5.25
N LEU A 219 16.18 -15.30 5.61
CA LEU A 219 16.90 -14.38 4.74
C LEU A 219 18.40 -14.54 4.95
N THR A 220 19.19 -14.17 3.96
CA THR A 220 20.64 -14.08 4.08
C THR A 220 21.08 -12.74 4.67
N VAL A 221 22.29 -12.70 5.24
CA VAL A 221 22.93 -11.45 5.66
C VAL A 221 23.09 -10.48 4.49
N ASP A 222 23.30 -10.96 3.27
CA ASP A 222 23.50 -10.12 2.08
C ASP A 222 22.18 -9.48 1.61
N GLU A 223 21.07 -10.22 1.63
CA GLU A 223 19.74 -9.66 1.35
C GLU A 223 19.39 -8.55 2.36
N LEU A 224 19.63 -8.78 3.66
CA LEU A 224 19.39 -7.77 4.68
C LEU A 224 20.33 -6.57 4.54
N ALA A 225 21.60 -6.80 4.19
CA ALA A 225 22.55 -5.72 3.95
C ALA A 225 22.13 -4.86 2.75
N SER A 226 21.62 -5.47 1.68
CA SER A 226 21.04 -4.78 0.53
C SER A 226 19.85 -3.92 0.94
N ILE A 227 18.89 -4.49 1.67
CA ILE A 227 17.70 -3.76 2.17
C ILE A 227 18.10 -2.56 3.02
N PHE A 228 19.09 -2.72 3.91
CA PHE A 228 19.58 -1.68 4.80
C PHE A 228 20.60 -0.73 4.15
N ASN A 229 20.87 -0.89 2.85
CA ASN A 229 21.88 -0.14 2.10
C ASN A 229 23.25 -0.10 2.81
N LEU A 230 23.72 -1.27 3.26
CA LEU A 230 24.98 -1.43 3.98
C LEU A 230 26.11 -1.80 3.01
N SER A 231 26.94 -0.82 2.66
CA SER A 231 28.14 -1.03 1.84
C SER A 231 29.33 -1.46 2.71
N THR A 232 29.51 -2.77 2.92
CA THR A 232 30.71 -3.31 3.58
C THR A 232 31.22 -4.53 2.84
N GLU A 233 32.48 -4.53 2.41
CA GLU A 233 33.10 -5.66 1.70
C GLU A 233 33.39 -6.83 2.64
N VAL A 234 33.66 -6.56 3.92
CA VAL A 234 34.01 -7.59 4.92
C VAL A 234 32.76 -8.25 5.51
N ASN A 235 32.58 -9.55 5.25
CA ASN A 235 31.41 -10.33 5.68
C ASN A 235 31.12 -10.28 7.20
N LYS A 236 32.17 -10.34 8.03
CA LYS A 236 32.05 -10.25 9.50
C LYS A 236 31.47 -8.91 9.94
N GLU A 237 31.90 -7.83 9.30
CA GLU A 237 31.39 -6.50 9.57
C GLU A 237 29.96 -6.32 9.06
N ARG A 238 29.66 -6.85 7.87
CA ARG A 238 28.30 -6.88 7.30
C ARG A 238 27.31 -7.50 8.28
N LYS A 239 27.60 -8.71 8.77
CA LYS A 239 26.78 -9.40 9.78
C LYS A 239 26.60 -8.57 11.06
N ARG A 240 27.67 -7.94 11.56
CA ARG A 240 27.62 -7.07 12.74
C ARG A 240 26.71 -5.86 12.51
N ASN A 241 26.77 -5.24 11.33
CA ASN A 241 25.98 -4.07 10.99
C ASN A 241 24.51 -4.43 10.78
N VAL A 242 24.22 -5.56 10.11
CA VAL A 242 22.86 -6.12 10.02
C VAL A 242 22.27 -6.34 11.42
N LYS A 243 23.01 -7.00 12.32
CA LYS A 243 22.57 -7.22 13.72
C LYS A 243 22.24 -5.89 14.41
N LYS A 244 23.15 -4.92 14.36
CA LYS A 244 22.96 -3.59 14.97
C LYS A 244 21.72 -2.88 14.40
N THR A 245 21.47 -3.00 13.10
CA THR A 245 20.30 -2.39 12.45
C THR A 245 19.01 -3.07 12.90
N LEU A 246 18.95 -4.40 12.91
CA LEU A 246 17.78 -5.16 13.42
C LEU A 246 17.48 -4.80 14.88
N ASP A 247 18.50 -4.78 15.74
CA ASP A 247 18.35 -4.40 17.16
C ASP A 247 17.85 -2.95 17.33
N ARG A 248 18.26 -2.03 16.44
CA ARG A 248 17.75 -0.65 16.45
C ARG A 248 16.29 -0.60 16.01
N ILE A 249 15.93 -1.30 14.94
CA ILE A 249 14.54 -1.33 14.44
C ILE A 249 13.62 -1.85 15.55
N ARG A 250 13.98 -2.95 16.23
CA ARG A 250 13.20 -3.50 17.36
C ARG A 250 12.89 -2.49 18.47
N LYS A 251 13.76 -1.48 18.70
CA LYS A 251 13.53 -0.44 19.72
C LYS A 251 12.44 0.56 19.33
N TYR A 252 12.17 0.72 18.04
CA TYR A 252 11.10 1.59 17.54
C TYR A 252 9.74 0.89 17.48
N LEU A 253 9.72 -0.44 17.33
CA LEU A 253 8.49 -1.21 17.12
C LEU A 253 7.84 -1.58 18.44
N LYS A 254 6.59 -1.14 18.63
CA LYS A 254 5.78 -1.47 19.80
C LYS A 254 4.87 -2.67 19.54
N PHE A 255 4.33 -2.78 18.33
CA PHE A 255 3.28 -3.76 18.00
C PHE A 255 3.78 -4.87 17.06
N THR A 256 4.68 -4.53 16.13
CA THR A 256 5.24 -5.41 15.10
C THR A 256 6.52 -6.07 15.62
N LYS A 257 6.45 -6.69 16.80
CA LYS A 257 7.61 -7.28 17.45
C LYS A 257 8.04 -8.52 16.68
N PHE A 258 9.31 -8.57 16.28
CA PHE A 258 9.90 -9.74 15.63
C PHE A 258 11.09 -10.25 16.44
N ASN A 259 11.30 -11.57 16.34
CA ASN A 259 12.48 -12.27 16.82
C ASN A 259 13.35 -12.64 15.63
N TYR A 260 14.66 -12.70 15.84
CA TYR A 260 15.58 -13.16 14.81
C TYR A 260 16.78 -13.87 15.42
N GLU A 261 17.31 -14.85 14.69
CA GLU A 261 18.53 -15.57 15.06
C GLU A 261 19.43 -15.83 13.85
N PHE A 262 20.74 -15.83 14.07
CA PHE A 262 21.71 -16.19 13.04
C PHE A 262 22.00 -17.68 13.13
N VAL A 263 21.68 -18.41 12.06
CA VAL A 263 21.89 -19.86 11.96
C VAL A 263 22.89 -20.18 10.86
N LYS A 264 23.49 -21.36 10.96
CA LYS A 264 24.31 -21.93 9.90
C LYS A 264 23.38 -22.59 8.88
N GLY A 265 23.35 -22.08 7.66
CA GLY A 265 22.64 -22.75 6.57
C GLY A 265 23.27 -24.10 6.21
N GLU A 266 22.53 -24.92 5.49
CA GLU A 266 23.04 -26.20 4.99
C GLU A 266 24.27 -25.96 4.08
N GLY A 267 25.41 -26.58 4.43
CA GLY A 267 26.68 -26.39 3.72
C GLY A 267 27.43 -25.07 4.01
N GLU A 268 26.87 -24.12 4.77
CA GLU A 268 27.56 -22.86 5.08
C GLU A 268 28.66 -23.07 6.13
N LYS A 269 29.86 -22.49 5.96
CA LYS A 269 30.91 -22.54 7.02
C LYS A 269 30.57 -21.66 8.24
N TRP A 270 29.75 -20.64 8.04
CA TRP A 270 29.46 -19.60 9.03
C TRP A 270 27.96 -19.30 9.06
N ALA A 271 27.46 -18.77 10.18
CA ALA A 271 26.05 -18.42 10.31
C ALA A 271 25.70 -17.11 9.58
N TYR A 272 25.52 -17.17 8.27
CA TYR A 272 25.10 -16.04 7.42
C TYR A 272 23.63 -16.11 7.00
N THR A 273 22.94 -17.14 7.46
CA THR A 273 21.49 -17.26 7.38
C THR A 273 20.84 -16.62 8.61
N VAL A 274 19.76 -15.86 8.42
CA VAL A 274 18.97 -15.20 9.47
C VAL A 274 17.55 -15.72 9.44
N GLN A 275 17.12 -16.30 10.55
CA GLN A 275 15.76 -16.80 10.74
C GLN A 275 14.94 -15.75 11.49
N PHE A 276 13.71 -15.53 11.05
CA PHE A 276 12.74 -14.60 11.62
C PHE A 276 11.51 -15.37 12.12
N SER A 277 11.01 -14.97 13.28
CA SER A 277 9.76 -15.48 13.86
C SER A 277 9.01 -14.37 14.59
N PHE A 278 7.73 -14.63 14.88
CA PHE A 278 6.85 -13.69 15.58
C PHE A 278 6.17 -14.41 16.75
N ASP A 279 6.07 -13.72 17.87
CA ASP A 279 5.32 -14.24 19.01
C ASP A 279 3.82 -14.28 18.70
N LYS A 280 3.10 -15.17 19.38
CA LYS A 280 1.65 -15.32 19.25
C LYS A 280 0.90 -14.00 19.42
N GLU A 281 1.32 -13.16 20.37
CA GLU A 281 0.77 -11.81 20.61
C GLU A 281 0.82 -10.95 19.33
N THR A 282 1.94 -10.96 18.62
CA THR A 282 2.10 -10.17 17.38
C THR A 282 1.25 -10.75 16.26
N LEU A 283 1.24 -12.08 16.09
CA LEU A 283 0.41 -12.73 15.06
C LEU A 283 -1.09 -12.47 15.30
N GLU A 284 -1.55 -12.52 16.55
CA GLU A 284 -2.93 -12.19 16.91
C GLU A 284 -3.25 -10.70 16.75
N TYR A 285 -2.28 -9.81 16.99
CA TYR A 285 -2.45 -8.37 16.77
C TYR A 285 -2.79 -8.05 15.31
N PHE A 286 -2.06 -8.67 14.38
CA PHE A 286 -2.23 -8.51 12.94
C PHE A 286 -3.30 -9.43 12.34
N ASN A 287 -4.10 -10.12 13.15
CA ASN A 287 -5.22 -10.92 12.66
C ASN A 287 -6.49 -10.06 12.62
N GLU A 288 -6.94 -9.70 11.40
CA GLU A 288 -8.17 -8.93 11.17
C GLU A 288 -9.47 -9.72 11.44
N LYS A 289 -9.40 -11.04 11.66
CA LYS A 289 -10.53 -11.93 11.96
C LYS A 289 -11.76 -11.63 11.09
N PHE A 290 -12.80 -11.04 11.69
CA PHE A 290 -14.07 -10.69 11.04
C PHE A 290 -13.90 -9.70 9.88
N TYR A 291 -12.94 -8.78 9.91
CA TYR A 291 -12.72 -7.82 8.83
C TYR A 291 -12.20 -8.48 7.55
N ALA A 292 -11.35 -9.50 7.67
CA ALA A 292 -10.91 -10.28 6.52
C ALA A 292 -12.10 -11.03 5.87
N VAL A 293 -12.98 -11.61 6.68
CA VAL A 293 -14.21 -12.27 6.21
C VAL A 293 -15.17 -11.26 5.56
N PHE A 294 -15.37 -10.11 6.20
CA PHE A 294 -16.22 -9.04 5.71
C PHE A 294 -15.75 -8.54 4.34
N THR A 295 -14.48 -8.15 4.21
CA THR A 295 -13.93 -7.63 2.95
C THR A 295 -13.97 -8.65 1.81
N ASN A 296 -13.69 -9.93 2.10
CA ASN A 296 -13.83 -11.00 1.10
C ASN A 296 -15.29 -11.22 0.67
N ARG A 297 -16.23 -11.30 1.62
CA ARG A 297 -17.65 -11.45 1.31
C ARG A 297 -18.18 -10.25 0.54
N PHE A 298 -17.79 -9.03 0.92
CA PHE A 298 -18.21 -7.81 0.24
C PHE A 298 -17.76 -7.82 -1.22
N TYR A 299 -16.49 -8.15 -1.48
CA TYR A 299 -15.95 -8.21 -2.84
C TYR A 299 -16.68 -9.25 -3.71
N ASN A 300 -17.00 -10.43 -3.16
CA ASN A 300 -17.75 -11.44 -3.91
C ASN A 300 -19.21 -11.01 -4.16
N THR A 301 -19.88 -10.42 -3.16
CA THR A 301 -21.25 -9.90 -3.28
C THR A 301 -21.32 -8.76 -4.29
N ILE A 302 -20.37 -7.83 -4.27
CA ILE A 302 -20.41 -6.66 -5.15
C ILE A 302 -20.16 -7.04 -6.61
N LEU A 303 -19.32 -8.05 -6.86
CA LEU A 303 -19.14 -8.64 -8.18
C LEU A 303 -20.41 -9.38 -8.64
N TYR A 304 -21.09 -10.08 -7.72
CA TYR A 304 -22.38 -10.72 -8.02
C TYR A 304 -23.43 -9.69 -8.45
N ASP A 305 -23.56 -8.60 -7.69
CA ASP A 305 -24.52 -7.53 -7.99
C ASP A 305 -24.21 -6.83 -9.31
N TYR A 306 -22.93 -6.63 -9.61
CA TYR A 306 -22.50 -6.10 -10.91
C TYR A 306 -22.93 -7.02 -12.06
N VAL A 307 -22.62 -8.32 -11.99
CA VAL A 307 -23.03 -9.29 -13.02
C VAL A 307 -24.54 -9.32 -13.18
N LYS A 308 -25.31 -9.31 -12.09
CA LYS A 308 -26.78 -9.28 -12.15
C LYS A 308 -27.31 -7.98 -12.77
N THR A 309 -26.62 -6.86 -12.55
CA THR A 309 -26.98 -5.56 -13.12
C THR A 309 -26.75 -5.53 -14.63
N ILE A 310 -25.62 -6.08 -15.11
CA ILE A 310 -25.29 -6.10 -16.53
C ILE A 310 -26.05 -7.21 -17.29
N TYR A 311 -26.34 -8.32 -16.61
CA TYR A 311 -26.98 -9.50 -17.20
C TYR A 311 -28.24 -9.91 -16.41
N PRO A 312 -29.34 -9.12 -16.47
CA PRO A 312 -30.54 -9.33 -15.64
C PRO A 312 -31.26 -10.66 -15.88
N GLY A 313 -31.02 -11.32 -17.01
CA GLY A 313 -31.59 -12.63 -17.35
C GLY A 313 -30.82 -13.83 -16.78
N LEU A 314 -29.60 -13.64 -16.26
CA LEU A 314 -28.84 -14.74 -15.67
C LEU A 314 -29.35 -15.08 -14.27
N GLN A 315 -29.33 -16.37 -13.93
CA GLN A 315 -29.73 -16.87 -12.62
C GLN A 315 -28.80 -17.98 -12.13
N GLY A 316 -28.69 -18.12 -10.81
CA GLY A 316 -27.98 -19.21 -10.15
C GLY A 316 -26.55 -19.42 -10.67
N ILE A 317 -26.24 -20.65 -11.07
CA ILE A 317 -24.92 -21.08 -11.55
C ILE A 317 -24.40 -20.24 -12.73
N ALA A 318 -25.30 -19.71 -13.58
CA ALA A 318 -24.89 -18.89 -14.71
C ALA A 318 -24.26 -17.56 -14.28
N ILE A 319 -24.72 -16.98 -13.17
CA ILE A 319 -24.08 -15.80 -12.57
C ILE A 319 -22.70 -16.16 -12.05
N THR A 320 -22.57 -17.27 -11.30
CA THR A 320 -21.29 -17.70 -10.73
C THR A 320 -20.23 -17.94 -11.81
N ARG A 321 -20.59 -18.61 -12.92
CA ARG A 321 -19.70 -18.78 -14.08
C ARG A 321 -19.27 -17.45 -14.67
N LYS A 322 -20.18 -16.48 -14.76
CA LYS A 322 -19.86 -15.15 -15.28
C LYS A 322 -18.93 -14.40 -14.33
N GLN A 323 -19.10 -14.52 -13.01
CA GLN A 323 -18.16 -13.94 -12.04
C GLN A 323 -16.75 -14.50 -12.22
N GLU A 324 -16.60 -15.81 -12.42
CA GLU A 324 -15.29 -16.44 -12.70
C GLU A 324 -14.65 -15.87 -13.97
N GLU A 325 -15.43 -15.65 -15.02
CA GLU A 325 -14.96 -14.99 -16.25
C GLU A 325 -14.43 -13.59 -15.97
N TYR A 326 -15.15 -12.77 -15.19
CA TYR A 326 -14.71 -11.43 -14.78
C TYR A 326 -13.43 -11.43 -13.93
N LEU A 327 -13.15 -12.52 -13.19
CA LEU A 327 -11.93 -12.64 -12.40
C LEU A 327 -10.72 -13.07 -13.24
N LEU A 328 -10.95 -13.76 -14.35
CA LEU A 328 -9.91 -14.34 -15.21
C LEU A 328 -9.57 -13.46 -16.43
N ASP A 329 -10.54 -12.75 -16.99
CA ASP A 329 -10.34 -11.87 -18.14
C ASP A 329 -9.96 -10.45 -17.68
N PRO A 330 -8.77 -9.93 -18.05
CA PRO A 330 -8.33 -8.60 -17.64
C PRO A 330 -9.25 -7.46 -18.10
N LYS A 331 -9.83 -7.54 -19.30
CA LYS A 331 -10.69 -6.47 -19.84
C LYS A 331 -12.01 -6.43 -19.08
N LEU A 332 -12.63 -7.59 -18.88
CA LEU A 332 -13.85 -7.68 -18.09
C LEU A 332 -13.61 -7.23 -16.64
N LYS A 333 -12.48 -7.62 -16.05
CA LYS A 333 -12.07 -7.15 -14.73
C LYS A 333 -12.00 -5.62 -14.69
N ASP A 334 -11.35 -5.00 -15.66
CA ASP A 334 -11.25 -3.53 -15.73
C ASP A 334 -12.62 -2.86 -15.84
N GLU A 335 -13.56 -3.41 -16.64
CA GLU A 335 -14.95 -2.91 -16.71
C GLU A 335 -15.67 -3.00 -15.34
N PHE A 336 -15.47 -4.09 -14.61
CA PHE A 336 -16.01 -4.25 -13.27
C PHE A 336 -15.39 -3.24 -12.30
N LEU A 337 -14.07 -3.03 -12.34
CA LEU A 337 -13.40 -2.05 -11.47
C LEU A 337 -13.84 -0.63 -11.80
N ASP A 338 -14.03 -0.30 -13.07
CA ASP A 338 -14.59 0.98 -13.49
C ASP A 338 -15.97 1.22 -12.92
N TRP A 339 -16.82 0.20 -12.96
CA TRP A 339 -18.12 0.26 -12.29
C TRP A 339 -17.95 0.39 -10.78
N LEU A 340 -17.16 -0.47 -10.12
CA LEU A 340 -17.01 -0.54 -8.66
C LEU A 340 -16.60 0.81 -8.06
N TYR A 341 -15.56 1.44 -8.62
CA TYR A 341 -14.99 2.71 -8.13
C TYR A 341 -15.68 3.96 -8.71
N SER A 342 -16.85 3.82 -9.33
CA SER A 342 -17.68 4.94 -9.79
C SER A 342 -18.92 5.13 -8.91
N PRO A 343 -19.57 6.31 -8.92
CA PRO A 343 -20.86 6.50 -8.23
C PRO A 343 -22.03 5.76 -8.90
N LYS A 344 -21.80 5.09 -10.05
CA LYS A 344 -22.85 4.34 -10.74
C LYS A 344 -23.39 3.23 -9.83
N ASN A 345 -24.71 3.13 -9.73
CA ASN A 345 -25.42 2.16 -8.89
C ASN A 345 -25.03 2.23 -7.39
N GLU A 346 -24.68 3.41 -6.88
CA GLU A 346 -24.27 3.64 -5.49
C GLU A 346 -25.18 2.99 -4.44
N GLU A 347 -26.51 3.11 -4.59
CA GLU A 347 -27.47 2.55 -3.63
C GLU A 347 -27.43 1.02 -3.56
N ILE A 348 -27.17 0.34 -4.68
CA ILE A 348 -26.96 -1.11 -4.70
C ILE A 348 -25.71 -1.45 -3.90
N LYS A 349 -24.62 -0.69 -4.10
CA LYS A 349 -23.35 -0.92 -3.43
C LYS A 349 -23.42 -0.66 -1.93
N LYS A 350 -24.10 0.41 -1.50
CA LYS A 350 -24.34 0.73 -0.08
C LYS A 350 -25.15 -0.36 0.60
N LYS A 351 -26.23 -0.81 -0.05
CA LYS A 351 -27.04 -1.91 0.46
C LYS A 351 -26.22 -3.18 0.64
N SER A 352 -25.38 -3.53 -0.33
CA SER A 352 -24.51 -4.71 -0.24
C SER A 352 -23.44 -4.56 0.84
N TYR A 353 -22.84 -3.39 1.00
CA TYR A 353 -21.94 -3.07 2.10
C TYR A 353 -22.62 -3.32 3.46
N ARG A 354 -23.77 -2.67 3.71
CA ARG A 354 -24.51 -2.78 4.98
C ARG A 354 -24.95 -4.22 5.28
N ASN A 355 -25.51 -4.91 4.30
CA ASN A 355 -26.00 -6.27 4.47
C ASN A 355 -24.86 -7.24 4.80
N VAL A 356 -23.74 -7.13 4.07
CA VAL A 356 -22.58 -7.98 4.34
C VAL A 356 -21.97 -7.63 5.71
N PHE A 357 -21.90 -6.35 6.06
CA PHE A 357 -21.41 -5.90 7.37
C PHE A 357 -22.25 -6.51 8.50
N TYR A 358 -23.57 -6.34 8.46
CA TYR A 358 -24.47 -6.92 9.44
C TYR A 358 -24.36 -8.46 9.51
N SER A 359 -24.23 -9.14 8.36
CA SER A 359 -24.09 -10.61 8.34
C SER A 359 -22.83 -11.12 9.06
N VAL A 360 -21.77 -10.31 9.12
CA VAL A 360 -20.48 -10.68 9.72
C VAL A 360 -20.38 -10.19 11.17
N PHE A 361 -20.77 -8.95 11.43
CA PHE A 361 -20.61 -8.30 12.72
C PHE A 361 -21.86 -8.34 13.61
N GLN A 362 -23.01 -8.73 13.07
CA GLN A 362 -24.32 -8.76 13.75
C GLN A 362 -24.73 -7.39 14.33
N GLN A 363 -24.23 -6.31 13.74
CA GLN A 363 -24.48 -4.90 14.08
C GLN A 363 -24.41 -4.05 12.81
N TRP A 364 -25.07 -2.90 12.81
CA TRP A 364 -24.95 -1.96 11.69
C TRP A 364 -23.64 -1.16 11.79
N PRO A 365 -23.03 -0.75 10.66
CA PRO A 365 -21.81 0.04 10.70
C PRO A 365 -22.02 1.39 11.41
N GLU A 366 -23.20 2.00 11.28
CA GLU A 366 -23.56 3.26 11.92
C GLU A 366 -23.57 3.16 13.45
N ASP A 367 -23.94 2.00 14.01
CA ASP A 367 -23.94 1.74 15.47
C ASP A 367 -22.51 1.76 16.05
N LEU A 368 -21.51 1.56 15.19
CA LEU A 368 -20.08 1.62 15.52
C LEU A 368 -19.45 2.98 15.17
N GLY A 369 -20.25 3.95 14.74
CA GLY A 369 -19.78 5.26 14.27
C GLY A 369 -19.01 5.20 12.96
N LEU A 370 -19.25 4.16 12.15
CA LEU A 370 -18.62 3.98 10.84
C LEU A 370 -19.52 4.53 9.74
N THR A 371 -18.93 5.18 8.75
CA THR A 371 -19.63 5.57 7.52
C THR A 371 -19.71 4.39 6.55
N ASP A 372 -20.59 4.50 5.54
CA ASP A 372 -20.61 3.56 4.43
C ASP A 372 -19.20 3.42 3.81
N PHE A 373 -18.84 2.19 3.43
CA PHE A 373 -17.54 1.85 2.85
C PHE A 373 -16.32 2.07 3.75
N SER A 374 -16.51 2.08 5.07
CA SER A 374 -15.40 2.00 6.03
C SER A 374 -14.88 0.57 6.16
N PHE A 375 -13.75 0.28 5.52
CA PHE A 375 -13.17 -1.07 5.53
C PHE A 375 -12.06 -1.27 6.58
N HIS A 376 -11.87 -0.31 7.49
CA HIS A 376 -10.90 -0.39 8.59
C HIS A 376 -11.52 -1.00 9.85
N ALA A 377 -10.74 -1.77 10.59
CA ALA A 377 -11.15 -2.25 11.91
C ALA A 377 -11.19 -1.10 12.94
N PRO A 378 -12.25 -0.96 13.76
CA PRO A 378 -12.42 0.12 14.72
C PRO A 378 -11.45 0.04 15.90
#